data_AF-A0A5M8RSS0-F1
#
_entry.id   AF-A0A5M8RSS0-F1
#
_cell.length_a   1.000
_cell.length_b   1.000
_cell.length_c   1.000
_cell.angle_alpha   90.00
_cell.angle_beta   90.00
_cell.angle_gamma   90.00
#
_symmetry.space_group_name_H-M   'P 1'
#
loop_
_entity.id
_entity.type
_entity.pdbx_description
1 polymer ?
#
loop_
_entity_poly.entity_id
_entity_poly.type
_entity_poly.pdbx_seq_one_letter_code
_entity_poly.pdbx_strand_id
1 'polypeptide(L)' 'MNQNIWIKEYRKQKGYNHAQVALKTGIERSYYTKIENGQKPSVKVAQKLSKVLEFDWTLFFTHNCDVKSQKSNTA' A
#
# COMPACT_ATOMS: atom_id res chain seq x y z
N MET A 1 9.58 0.43 14.69
CA MET A 1 8.92 1.26 13.66
C MET A 1 8.35 0.33 12.61
N ASN A 2 7.03 0.23 12.49
CA ASN A 2 6.39 -0.60 11.46
C ASN A 2 6.39 0.17 10.15
N GLN A 3 7.37 -0.09 9.30
CA GLN A 3 7.53 0.58 8.02
C GLN A 3 6.62 -0.10 6.98
N ASN A 4 5.82 0.65 6.22
CA ASN A 4 5.02 0.11 5.10
C ASN A 4 5.92 -0.05 3.86
N ILE A 5 7.04 -0.75 4.00
CA ILE A 5 8.08 -0.90 2.97
C ILE A 5 7.49 -1.48 1.68
N TRP A 6 6.49 -2.35 1.80
CA TRP A 6 5.78 -2.94 0.67
C TRP A 6 5.12 -1.90 -0.25
N ILE A 7 4.60 -0.77 0.27
CA ILE A 7 4.05 0.31 -0.55
C ILE A 7 5.12 0.93 -1.46
N LYS A 8 6.33 1.11 -0.92
CA LYS A 8 7.48 1.64 -1.67
C LYS A 8 7.82 0.73 -2.85
N GLU A 9 7.71 -0.57 -2.68
CA GLU A 9 7.98 -1.54 -3.74
C GLU A 9 6.91 -1.50 -4.84
N TYR A 10 5.62 -1.49 -4.50
CA TYR A 10 4.55 -1.28 -5.50
C TYR A 10 4.71 0.03 -6.28
N ARG A 11 5.07 1.12 -5.59
CA ARG A 11 5.35 2.40 -6.24
C ARG A 11 6.51 2.31 -7.23
N LYS A 12 7.62 1.65 -6.86
CA LYS A 12 8.77 1.46 -7.75
C LYS A 12 8.42 0.58 -8.93
N GLN A 13 7.65 -0.50 -8.75
CA GLN A 13 7.20 -1.38 -9.83
C GLN A 13 6.37 -0.61 -10.87
N LYS A 14 5.56 0.36 -10.43
CA LYS A 14 4.82 1.27 -11.33
C LYS A 14 5.65 2.41 -11.91
N GLY A 15 6.92 2.54 -11.52
CA GLY A 15 7.80 3.63 -11.96
C GLY A 15 7.36 5.01 -11.46
N TYR A 16 6.57 5.08 -10.39
CA TYR A 16 6.05 6.36 -9.89
C TYR A 16 6.97 7.00 -8.84
N ASN A 17 7.05 8.33 -8.88
CA ASN A 17 7.60 9.12 -7.78
C ASN A 17 6.50 9.50 -6.77
N HIS A 18 6.90 9.96 -5.58
CA HIS A 18 5.97 10.33 -4.50
C HIS A 18 4.95 11.40 -4.91
N ALA A 19 5.36 12.36 -5.75
CA ALA A 19 4.47 13.43 -6.20
C ALA A 19 3.40 12.90 -7.18
N GLN A 20 3.77 11.99 -8.07
CA GLN A 20 2.84 11.35 -9.01
C GLN A 20 1.79 10.51 -8.29
N VAL A 21 2.19 9.72 -7.27
CA VAL A 21 1.21 8.96 -6.48
C VAL A 21 0.29 9.89 -5.70
N ALA A 22 0.85 10.93 -5.07
CA ALA A 22 0.08 11.92 -4.34
C ALA A 22 -0.94 12.64 -5.24
N LEU A 23 -0.53 13.05 -6.44
CA LEU A 23 -1.41 13.67 -7.43
C LEU A 23 -2.53 12.72 -7.88
N LYS A 24 -2.20 11.46 -8.22
CA LYS A 24 -3.18 10.45 -8.66
C LYS A 24 -4.18 10.06 -7.58
N THR A 25 -3.78 10.11 -6.32
CA THR A 25 -4.65 9.78 -5.17
C THR A 25 -5.35 11.00 -4.56
N GLY A 26 -4.95 12.21 -4.96
CA GLY A 26 -5.49 13.46 -4.44
C GLY A 26 -5.15 13.66 -2.95
N ILE A 27 -3.92 13.32 -2.56
CA ILE A 27 -3.39 13.56 -1.21
C ILE A 27 -2.12 14.42 -1.29
N GLU A 28 -1.67 14.92 -0.15
CA GLU A 28 -0.38 15.60 -0.08
C GLU A 28 0.79 14.62 -0.19
N ARG A 29 1.87 15.06 -0.85
CA ARG A 29 3.13 14.30 -0.95
C ARG A 29 3.69 13.95 0.43
N SER A 30 3.63 14.89 1.38
CA SER A 30 4.06 14.72 2.77
C SER A 30 3.27 13.60 3.47
N TYR A 31 1.95 13.55 3.23
CA TYR A 31 1.06 12.51 3.76
C TYR A 31 1.39 11.14 3.16
N TYR A 32 1.65 11.07 1.85
CA TYR A 32 2.12 9.84 1.21
C TYR A 32 3.44 9.32 1.81
N THR A 33 4.41 10.20 2.06
CA THR A 33 5.66 9.81 2.74
C THR A 33 5.41 9.29 4.15
N LYS A 34 4.49 9.91 4.91
CA LYS A 34 4.09 9.39 6.23
C LYS A 34 3.51 7.98 6.12
N ILE A 35 2.71 7.70 5.08
CA ILE A 35 2.14 6.37 4.84
C ILE A 35 3.25 5.34 4.60
N GLU A 36 4.24 5.64 3.75
CA GLU A 36 5.41 4.75 3.55
C GLU A 36 6.15 4.50 4.88
N ASN A 37 6.23 5.51 5.75
CA ASN A 37 6.88 5.43 7.06
C ASN A 37 6.05 4.74 8.16
N GLY A 38 4.85 4.22 7.84
CA GLY A 38 4.02 3.48 8.79
C GLY A 38 2.72 4.18 9.23
N GLN A 39 2.44 5.39 8.73
CA GLN A 39 1.15 6.03 9.00
C GLN A 39 0.03 5.24 8.33
N LYS A 40 -1.02 4.92 9.09
CA LYS A 40 -2.21 4.29 8.55
C LYS A 40 -3.04 5.31 7.77
N PRO A 41 -3.31 5.11 6.46
CA PRO A 41 -4.20 5.98 5.71
C PRO A 41 -5.67 5.79 6.13
N SER A 42 -6.50 6.78 5.81
CA SER A 42 -7.96 6.60 5.84
C SER A 42 -8.41 5.58 4.80
N VAL A 43 -9.53 4.88 5.02
CA VAL A 43 -10.10 3.89 4.08
C VAL A 43 -10.23 4.46 2.67
N LYS A 44 -10.74 5.69 2.54
CA LYS A 44 -10.86 6.39 1.24
C LYS A 44 -9.52 6.54 0.52
N VAL A 45 -8.44 6.85 1.25
CA VAL A 45 -7.09 7.01 0.69
C VAL A 45 -6.50 5.65 0.34
N ALA A 46 -6.67 4.65 1.21
CA ALA A 46 -6.23 3.28 0.98
C ALA A 46 -6.82 2.71 -0.33
N GLN A 47 -8.14 2.88 -0.54
CA GLN A 47 -8.85 2.46 -1.75
C GLN A 47 -8.41 3.20 -3.02
N LYS A 48 -7.92 4.44 -2.90
CA LYS A 48 -7.35 5.16 -4.05
C LYS A 48 -5.95 4.66 -4.35
N LEU A 49 -5.13 4.47 -3.31
CA LEU A 49 -3.78 3.92 -3.45
C LEU A 49 -3.81 2.53 -4.08
N SER A 50 -4.71 1.64 -3.65
CA SER A 50 -4.88 0.31 -4.24
C SER A 50 -5.17 0.37 -5.73
N LYS A 51 -6.00 1.33 -6.17
CA LYS A 51 -6.30 1.51 -7.59
C LYS A 51 -5.10 2.04 -8.40
N VAL A 52 -4.30 2.93 -7.80
CA VAL A 52 -3.15 3.55 -8.48
C VAL A 52 -1.94 2.62 -8.54
N LEU A 53 -1.72 1.86 -7.48
CA LEU A 53 -0.55 0.99 -7.32
C LEU A 53 -0.87 -0.49 -7.54
N GLU A 54 -2.14 -0.83 -7.79
CA GLU A 54 -2.65 -2.18 -8.06
C GLU A 54 -2.32 -3.21 -6.97
N PHE A 55 -2.68 -2.90 -5.73
CA PHE A 55 -2.57 -3.81 -4.58
C PHE A 55 -3.89 -3.85 -3.80
N ASP A 56 -4.07 -4.76 -2.84
CA ASP A 56 -5.26 -4.75 -1.99
C ASP A 56 -5.15 -3.73 -0.84
N TRP A 57 -6.06 -2.75 -0.81
CA TRP A 57 -6.10 -1.73 0.25
C TRP A 57 -6.34 -2.32 1.65
N THR A 58 -6.95 -3.51 1.74
CA THR A 58 -7.19 -4.18 3.02
C THR A 58 -5.88 -4.47 3.75
N LEU A 59 -4.74 -4.62 3.04
CA LEU A 59 -3.41 -4.85 3.60
C LEU A 59 -2.98 -3.81 4.65
N PHE A 60 -3.48 -2.57 4.59
CA PHE A 60 -3.24 -1.56 5.63
C PHE A 60 -3.97 -1.86 6.96
N PHE A 61 -4.99 -2.70 6.90
CA PHE A 61 -5.92 -3.02 7.98
C PHE A 61 -5.83 -4.50 8.40
N THR A 62 -5.25 -5.36 7.58
CA THR A 62 -4.90 -6.75 7.93
C THR A 62 -3.71 -6.74 8.88
N HIS A 63 -3.95 -6.45 10.15
CA HIS A 63 -3.06 -6.83 11.24
C HIS A 63 -3.62 -8.13 11.83
N ASN A 64 -2.82 -9.21 11.79
CA ASN A 64 -3.13 -10.56 12.27
C ASN A 64 -4.01 -11.43 11.38
N CYS A 65 -3.50 -11.78 10.20
CA CYS A 65 -3.78 -13.10 9.64
C CYS A 65 -2.45 -13.72 9.20
N ASP A 66 -1.74 -14.32 10.16
CA ASP A 66 -0.81 -15.42 9.89
C ASP A 66 -1.60 -16.58 9.28
N VAL A 67 -2.00 -16.47 8.02
CA VAL A 67 -2.45 -17.63 7.26
C VAL A 67 -1.22 -18.23 6.60
N LYS A 68 -0.42 -18.92 7.42
CA LYS A 68 0.33 -20.06 6.89
C LYS A 68 -0.70 -20.95 6.19
N SER A 69 -0.50 -21.19 4.90
CA SER A 69 -1.11 -22.23 4.07
C SER A 69 -1.99 -21.69 2.92
N GLN A 70 -1.33 -21.41 1.79
CA GLN A 70 -1.81 -21.92 0.52
C GLN A 70 -0.70 -22.75 -0.10
N LYS A 71 -0.49 -23.96 0.44
CA LYS A 71 0.03 -25.04 -0.41
C LYS A 71 -1.12 -25.42 -1.34
N SER A 72 -1.12 -24.89 -2.56
CA SER A 72 -1.87 -25.50 -3.65
C SER A 72 -1.18 -26.81 -3.99
N ASN A 73 -1.55 -27.86 -3.27
CA ASN A 73 -1.31 -29.23 -3.67
C ASN A 73 -2.34 -29.51 -4.78
N THR A 74 -1.93 -29.46 -6.03
CA THR A 74 -2.76 -29.95 -7.14
C THR A 74 -2.07 -31.18 -7.72
N ALA A 75 -2.77 -32.30 -7.50
CA ALA A 75 -2.68 -33.67 -8.01
C ALA A 75 -1.53 -34.04 -8.95
#